data_AF-S0DL00-F1
#
_entry.id   AF-S0DL00-F1
#
_cell.length_a   1.000
_cell.length_b   1.000
_cell.length_c   1.000
_cell.angle_alpha   90.00
_cell.angle_beta   90.00
_cell.angle_gamma   90.00
#
_symmetry.space_group_name_H-M   'P 1'
#
loop_
_entity.id
_entity.type
_entity.pdbx_description
1 polymer ?
#
loop_
_entity_poly.entity_id
_entity_poly.type
_entity_poly.pdbx_seq_one_letter_code
_entity_poly.pdbx_strand_id
1 'polypeptide(L)'
;MSGFQLPSVDVSDLEEYVPYHIGHGAYIQKVEECPALYGDPAKQASYQKVAHMVREKCQNLLEETGTKGVVTCRTKTYESLKAKLRSMEHHTDFTSWALNNDIFQHHEMGDLAAVRIGVYLPQDVIKMARECQQRFKIAHLFGTVGSGRDATRGDKMSLDIHGRGPWRSKDQYGSDEYWQHSGYRSWQMVINWEGGFRVEIQIGTVVSQAWAEIQHNVIYKRPDNMMSTPTMKRMIDAINGLAMTTEIILSELEQSIETAKQKAQLRRITEEQYNR
;
A
#
# COMPACT_ATOMS: atom_id res chain seq x y z
N MET A 1 35.12 -23.36 -53.49
CA MET A 1 33.72 -23.82 -53.46
C MET A 1 33.63 -24.94 -52.43
N SER A 2 33.28 -24.60 -51.19
CA SER A 2 33.09 -25.55 -50.10
C SER A 2 31.68 -25.34 -49.56
N GLY A 3 30.80 -26.32 -49.77
CA GLY A 3 29.43 -26.32 -49.27
C GLY A 3 29.41 -26.49 -47.76
N PHE A 4 28.68 -25.61 -47.08
CA PHE A 4 28.38 -25.71 -45.66
C PHE A 4 27.06 -26.47 -45.51
N GLN A 5 27.10 -27.62 -44.85
CA GLN A 5 25.96 -28.49 -44.58
C GLN A 5 25.40 -28.12 -43.21
N LEU A 6 24.13 -27.71 -43.15
CA LEU A 6 23.46 -27.38 -41.89
C LEU A 6 23.18 -28.68 -41.10
N PRO A 7 23.37 -28.70 -39.77
CA PRO A 7 23.06 -29.87 -38.96
C PRO A 7 21.54 -30.03 -38.84
N SER A 8 21.08 -31.27 -38.96
CA SER A 8 19.70 -31.69 -38.69
C SER A 8 19.40 -31.49 -37.20
N VAL A 9 18.44 -30.62 -36.89
CA VAL A 9 17.92 -30.46 -35.53
C VAL A 9 17.01 -31.65 -35.23
N ASP A 10 17.36 -32.38 -34.19
CA ASP A 10 16.59 -33.47 -33.60
C ASP A 10 15.28 -32.91 -33.02
N VAL A 11 14.14 -33.43 -33.47
CA VAL A 11 12.79 -32.90 -33.17
C VAL A 11 12.26 -33.50 -31.85
N SER A 12 13.14 -33.75 -30.89
CA SER A 12 12.78 -34.34 -29.59
C SER A 12 12.82 -33.36 -28.41
N ASP A 13 13.27 -32.11 -28.61
CA ASP A 13 13.26 -31.04 -27.59
C ASP A 13 12.16 -29.99 -27.84
N LEU A 14 10.97 -30.42 -28.25
CA LEU A 14 9.75 -29.62 -28.05
C LEU A 14 9.25 -29.88 -26.63
N GLU A 15 9.95 -29.32 -25.63
CA GLU A 15 9.41 -29.13 -24.29
C GLU A 15 8.06 -28.39 -24.41
N GLU A 16 6.99 -29.13 -24.09
CA GLU A 16 5.70 -28.69 -23.60
C GLU A 16 5.40 -27.18 -23.73
N TYR A 17 4.95 -26.77 -24.91
CA TYR A 17 4.23 -25.52 -25.08
C TYR A 17 2.87 -25.64 -24.37
N VAL A 18 2.85 -25.31 -23.08
CA VAL A 18 1.62 -25.27 -22.28
C VAL A 18 0.70 -24.20 -22.88
N PRO A 19 -0.50 -24.56 -23.38
CA PRO A 19 -1.31 -23.67 -24.19
C PRO A 19 -1.89 -22.52 -23.35
N TYR A 20 -1.48 -21.29 -23.65
CA TYR A 20 -1.91 -20.03 -23.03
C TYR A 20 -3.40 -19.65 -23.27
N HIS A 21 -4.26 -20.58 -23.69
CA HIS A 21 -5.51 -20.23 -24.38
C HIS A 21 -6.80 -20.80 -23.80
N ILE A 22 -6.78 -21.54 -22.69
CA ILE A 22 -8.01 -22.06 -22.08
C ILE A 22 -8.33 -21.27 -20.80
N GLY A 23 -8.79 -20.03 -20.96
CA GLY A 23 -9.26 -19.21 -19.83
C GLY A 23 -9.08 -17.70 -20.02
N HIS A 24 -8.17 -17.29 -20.91
CA HIS A 24 -7.90 -15.86 -21.15
C HIS A 24 -9.12 -15.12 -21.74
N GLY A 25 -9.81 -15.72 -22.71
CA GLY A 25 -11.03 -15.14 -23.28
C GLY A 25 -12.19 -15.04 -22.28
N ALA A 26 -12.39 -16.06 -21.44
CA ALA A 26 -13.41 -16.05 -20.39
C ALA A 26 -13.09 -15.03 -19.28
N TYR A 27 -11.80 -14.84 -18.98
CA TYR A 27 -11.34 -13.81 -18.04
C TYR A 27 -11.56 -12.41 -18.62
N ILE A 28 -11.22 -12.17 -19.88
CA ILE A 28 -11.47 -10.88 -20.55
C ILE A 28 -12.97 -10.55 -20.53
N GLN A 29 -13.84 -11.52 -20.87
CA GLN A 29 -15.28 -11.31 -20.81
C GLN A 29 -15.75 -10.94 -19.39
N LYS A 30 -15.29 -11.66 -18.37
CA LYS A 30 -15.61 -11.37 -16.96
C LYS A 30 -15.05 -10.00 -16.51
N VAL A 31 -13.90 -9.59 -17.03
CA VAL A 31 -13.27 -8.28 -16.81
C VAL A 31 -13.98 -7.16 -17.55
N GLU A 32 -14.72 -7.43 -18.62
CA GLU A 32 -15.58 -6.44 -19.27
C GLU A 32 -16.94 -6.32 -18.55
N GLU A 33 -17.49 -7.43 -18.07
CA GLU A 33 -18.75 -7.47 -17.33
C GLU A 33 -18.64 -6.90 -15.90
N CYS A 34 -17.51 -7.13 -15.21
CA CYS A 34 -17.31 -6.73 -13.82
C CYS A 34 -17.30 -5.19 -13.61
N PRO A 35 -16.63 -4.38 -14.45
CA PRO A 35 -16.76 -2.93 -14.45
C PRO A 35 -18.19 -2.50 -14.75
N ALA A 36 -18.92 -3.14 -15.67
CA ALA A 36 -20.30 -2.77 -15.98
C ALA A 36 -21.21 -2.94 -14.74
N LEU A 37 -21.04 -4.03 -13.98
CA LEU A 37 -21.71 -4.25 -12.70
C LEU A 37 -21.29 -3.25 -11.61
N TYR A 38 -20.04 -2.79 -11.62
CA TYR A 38 -19.56 -1.74 -10.71
C TYR A 38 -19.94 -0.32 -11.19
N GLY A 39 -20.28 -0.17 -12.47
CA GLY A 39 -20.76 1.08 -13.08
C GLY A 39 -22.17 1.43 -12.65
N ASP A 40 -22.92 0.47 -12.08
CA ASP A 40 -24.23 0.73 -11.48
C ASP A 40 -24.12 1.79 -10.37
N PRO A 41 -24.81 2.95 -10.51
CA PRO A 41 -24.83 4.01 -9.51
C PRO A 41 -25.21 3.50 -8.11
N ALA A 42 -26.10 2.51 -8.01
CA ALA A 42 -26.52 1.95 -6.72
C ALA A 42 -25.39 1.20 -6.02
N LYS A 43 -24.56 0.47 -6.80
CA LYS A 43 -23.41 -0.26 -6.28
C LYS A 43 -22.30 0.70 -5.86
N GLN A 44 -21.99 1.72 -6.66
CA GLN A 44 -21.02 2.76 -6.27
C GLN A 44 -21.45 3.53 -5.03
N ALA A 45 -22.73 3.90 -4.94
CA ALA A 45 -23.29 4.55 -3.76
C ALA A 45 -23.17 3.67 -2.50
N SER A 46 -23.30 2.35 -2.65
CA SER A 46 -23.11 1.39 -1.55
C SER A 46 -21.66 1.37 -1.06
N TYR A 47 -20.68 1.28 -1.97
CA TYR A 47 -19.25 1.36 -1.61
C TYR A 47 -18.89 2.72 -1.00
N GLN A 48 -19.48 3.81 -1.49
CA GLN A 48 -19.28 5.15 -0.94
C GLN A 48 -19.82 5.24 0.48
N LYS A 49 -21.04 4.75 0.73
CA LYS A 49 -21.63 4.67 2.07
C LYS A 49 -20.75 3.85 3.02
N VAL A 50 -20.27 2.69 2.59
CA VAL A 50 -19.37 1.84 3.37
C VAL A 50 -18.06 2.57 3.69
N ALA A 51 -17.44 3.23 2.71
CA ALA A 51 -16.22 4.00 2.93
C ALA A 51 -16.42 5.14 3.96
N HIS A 52 -17.57 5.82 3.91
CA HIS A 52 -17.92 6.85 4.90
C HIS A 52 -18.15 6.28 6.31
N MET A 53 -18.82 5.14 6.44
CA MET A 53 -19.04 4.49 7.74
C MET A 53 -17.72 4.02 8.37
N VAL A 54 -16.82 3.43 7.58
CA VAL A 54 -15.49 3.03 8.08
C VAL A 54 -14.66 4.27 8.43
N ARG A 55 -14.71 5.34 7.62
CA ARG A 55 -14.06 6.62 7.95
C ARG A 55 -14.50 7.14 9.31
N GLU A 56 -15.81 7.15 9.58
CA GLU A 56 -16.35 7.62 10.85
C GLU A 56 -15.86 6.76 12.02
N LYS A 57 -15.88 5.43 11.90
CA LYS A 57 -15.30 4.55 12.93
C LYS A 57 -13.82 4.81 13.17
N CYS A 58 -13.04 5.01 12.10
CA CYS A 58 -11.61 5.33 12.22
C CYS A 58 -11.38 6.74 12.82
N GLN A 59 -12.28 7.69 12.56
CA GLN A 59 -12.22 9.03 13.16
C GLN A 59 -12.49 8.96 14.66
N ASN A 60 -13.53 8.23 15.08
CA ASN A 60 -13.81 7.99 16.50
C ASN A 60 -12.65 7.29 17.20
N LEU A 61 -11.98 6.36 16.50
CA LEU A 61 -10.81 5.68 17.03
C LEU A 61 -9.64 6.63 17.33
N LEU A 62 -9.40 7.64 16.49
CA LEU A 62 -8.39 8.66 16.75
C LEU A 62 -8.73 9.46 18.02
N GLU A 63 -10.00 9.80 18.20
CA GLU A 63 -10.47 10.57 19.35
C GLU A 63 -10.38 9.76 20.65
N GLU A 64 -10.84 8.50 20.65
CA GLU A 64 -10.75 7.57 21.78
C GLU A 64 -9.30 7.34 22.23
N THR A 65 -8.39 7.23 21.28
CA THR A 65 -6.97 6.97 21.56
C THR A 65 -6.19 8.25 21.89
N GLY A 66 -6.80 9.43 21.72
CA GLY A 66 -6.15 10.73 21.87
C GLY A 66 -5.09 11.02 20.81
N THR A 67 -5.04 10.24 19.73
CA THR A 67 -4.07 10.39 18.64
C THR A 67 -4.53 11.45 17.65
N LYS A 68 -3.61 12.34 17.24
CA LYS A 68 -3.93 13.42 16.31
C LYS A 68 -3.66 12.99 14.87
N GLY A 69 -4.66 13.19 14.02
CA GLY A 69 -4.57 12.85 12.60
C GLY A 69 -5.81 13.25 11.82
N VAL A 70 -5.82 12.88 10.54
CA VAL A 70 -6.90 13.14 9.59
C VAL A 70 -7.31 11.84 8.93
N VAL A 71 -8.62 11.55 8.90
CA VAL A 71 -9.16 10.40 8.19
C VAL A 71 -9.88 10.84 6.92
N THR A 72 -9.43 10.32 5.79
CA THR A 72 -10.07 10.52 4.49
C THR A 72 -10.56 9.18 3.94
N CYS A 73 -11.56 9.21 3.08
CA CYS A 73 -12.03 8.03 2.37
C CYS A 73 -12.11 8.32 0.88
N ARG A 74 -11.92 7.27 0.08
CA ARG A 74 -12.08 7.31 -1.36
C ARG A 74 -12.78 6.05 -1.83
N THR A 75 -13.57 6.19 -2.88
CA THR A 75 -14.05 5.07 -3.67
C THR A 75 -13.30 5.02 -4.99
N LYS A 76 -13.06 3.82 -5.48
CA LYS A 76 -12.41 3.64 -6.78
C LYS A 76 -13.42 4.02 -7.87
N THR A 77 -13.00 4.81 -8.87
CA THR A 77 -13.88 5.13 -10.00
C THR A 77 -13.93 3.97 -10.98
N TYR A 78 -15.00 3.88 -11.77
CA TYR A 78 -15.16 2.88 -12.84
C TYR A 78 -13.92 2.78 -13.73
N GLU A 79 -13.42 3.92 -14.23
CA GLU A 79 -12.23 3.96 -15.09
C GLU A 79 -10.97 3.45 -14.38
N SER A 80 -10.81 3.78 -13.09
CA SER A 80 -9.68 3.31 -12.28
C SER A 80 -9.75 1.80 -12.01
N LEU A 81 -10.95 1.24 -11.87
CA LEU A 81 -11.15 -0.20 -11.73
C LEU A 81 -10.81 -0.92 -13.03
N LYS A 82 -11.30 -0.41 -14.17
CA LYS A 82 -10.99 -0.96 -15.50
C LYS A 82 -9.50 -0.97 -15.78
N ALA A 83 -8.80 0.12 -15.49
CA ALA A 83 -7.34 0.21 -15.62
C ALA A 83 -6.62 -0.83 -14.75
N LYS A 84 -7.08 -1.02 -13.50
CA LYS A 84 -6.53 -2.01 -12.58
C LYS A 84 -6.71 -3.45 -13.08
N LEU A 85 -7.92 -3.82 -13.49
CA LEU A 85 -8.18 -5.18 -14.00
C LEU A 85 -7.35 -5.49 -15.25
N ARG A 86 -7.16 -4.50 -16.14
CA ARG A 86 -6.25 -4.62 -17.29
C ARG A 86 -4.80 -4.81 -16.87
N SER A 87 -4.30 -4.05 -15.90
CA SER A 87 -2.95 -4.26 -15.38
C SER A 87 -2.75 -5.64 -14.73
N MET A 88 -3.84 -6.26 -14.26
CA MET A 88 -3.84 -7.59 -13.62
C MET A 88 -3.97 -8.75 -14.60
N GLU A 89 -4.20 -8.47 -15.89
CA GLU A 89 -4.38 -9.48 -16.94
C GLU A 89 -3.16 -10.40 -17.09
N HIS A 90 -1.96 -9.87 -16.85
CA HIS A 90 -0.71 -10.64 -16.93
C HIS A 90 -0.40 -11.45 -15.66
N HIS A 91 -1.20 -11.31 -14.59
CA HIS A 91 -1.00 -12.04 -13.34
C HIS A 91 -1.77 -13.36 -13.35
N THR A 92 -1.10 -14.46 -13.68
CA THR A 92 -1.67 -15.81 -13.84
C THR A 92 -2.43 -16.32 -12.61
N ASP A 93 -1.97 -15.98 -11.41
CA ASP A 93 -2.60 -16.40 -10.16
C ASP A 93 -3.96 -15.72 -9.96
N PHE A 94 -4.02 -14.43 -10.27
CA PHE A 94 -5.25 -13.65 -10.16
C PHE A 94 -6.26 -14.06 -11.23
N THR A 95 -5.83 -14.19 -12.48
CA THR A 95 -6.72 -14.55 -13.59
C THR A 95 -7.34 -15.92 -13.40
N SER A 96 -6.55 -16.91 -12.96
CA SER A 96 -7.04 -18.27 -12.66
C SER A 96 -8.04 -18.29 -11.50
N TRP A 97 -7.77 -17.53 -10.44
CA TRP A 97 -8.69 -17.42 -9.30
C TRP A 97 -10.00 -16.71 -9.68
N ALA A 98 -9.89 -15.61 -10.42
CA ALA A 98 -11.00 -14.76 -10.83
C ALA A 98 -12.01 -15.49 -11.72
N LEU A 99 -11.60 -16.51 -12.48
CA LEU A 99 -12.52 -17.31 -13.30
C LEU A 99 -13.57 -18.03 -12.44
N ASN A 100 -13.16 -18.62 -11.32
CA ASN A 100 -14.00 -19.48 -10.50
C ASN A 100 -14.63 -18.79 -9.29
N ASN A 101 -14.26 -17.54 -8.99
CA ASN A 101 -14.69 -16.82 -7.80
C ASN A 101 -15.33 -15.46 -8.14
N ASP A 102 -15.97 -14.84 -7.14
CA ASP A 102 -16.40 -13.45 -7.23
C ASP A 102 -15.19 -12.52 -7.16
N ILE A 103 -14.95 -11.75 -8.22
CA ILE A 103 -13.84 -10.79 -8.34
C ILE A 103 -13.88 -9.79 -7.18
N PHE A 104 -15.07 -9.36 -6.73
CA PHE A 104 -15.23 -8.40 -5.64
C PHE A 104 -14.75 -8.96 -4.29
N GLN A 105 -14.60 -10.29 -4.16
CA GLN A 105 -14.11 -10.98 -2.98
C GLN A 105 -12.59 -11.26 -3.03
N HIS A 106 -11.87 -10.77 -4.03
CA HIS A 106 -10.42 -10.87 -4.00
C HIS A 106 -9.80 -9.86 -3.03
N HIS A 107 -8.70 -10.20 -2.37
CA HIS A 107 -7.99 -9.26 -1.47
C HIS A 107 -7.46 -8.04 -2.23
N GLU A 108 -7.04 -8.21 -3.48
CA GLU A 108 -6.64 -7.10 -4.35
C GLU A 108 -7.78 -6.11 -4.61
N MET A 109 -9.04 -6.53 -4.56
CA MET A 109 -10.21 -5.66 -4.78
C MET A 109 -10.70 -4.96 -3.50
N GLY A 110 -9.94 -5.06 -2.40
CA GLY A 110 -10.25 -4.33 -1.16
C GLY A 110 -10.22 -2.82 -1.31
N ASP A 111 -9.55 -2.28 -2.34
CA ASP A 111 -9.40 -0.85 -2.59
C ASP A 111 -10.60 -0.19 -3.31
N LEU A 112 -11.69 -0.92 -3.53
CA LEU A 112 -12.94 -0.36 -4.06
C LEU A 112 -13.56 0.67 -3.11
N ALA A 113 -13.50 0.38 -1.81
CA ALA A 113 -13.69 1.34 -0.74
C ALA A 113 -12.39 1.40 0.06
N ALA A 114 -11.79 2.58 0.15
CA ALA A 114 -10.52 2.74 0.86
C ALA A 114 -10.60 3.91 1.84
N VAL A 115 -10.00 3.73 3.01
CA VAL A 115 -9.85 4.72 4.07
C VAL A 115 -8.37 4.95 4.32
N ARG A 116 -7.97 6.21 4.38
CA ARG A 116 -6.61 6.64 4.69
C ARG A 116 -6.61 7.38 6.02
N ILE A 117 -5.80 6.89 6.95
CA ILE A 117 -5.60 7.48 8.28
C ILE A 117 -4.22 8.13 8.28
N GLY A 118 -4.18 9.45 8.18
CA GLY A 118 -2.97 10.27 8.23
C GLY A 118 -2.71 10.78 9.64
N VAL A 119 -1.78 10.15 10.37
CA VAL A 119 -1.37 10.61 11.72
C VAL A 119 -0.26 11.65 11.62
N TYR A 120 -0.08 12.49 12.65
CA TYR A 120 0.99 13.50 12.61
C TYR A 120 2.34 12.95 13.02
N LEU A 121 2.38 12.02 13.97
CA LEU A 121 3.62 11.43 14.49
C LEU A 121 3.80 10.01 13.96
N PRO A 122 5.04 9.60 13.59
CA PRO A 122 5.28 8.24 13.09
C PRO A 122 4.95 7.14 14.09
N GLN A 123 5.15 7.37 15.40
CA GLN A 123 4.87 6.35 16.44
C GLN A 123 3.38 6.06 16.58
N ASP A 124 2.53 7.05 16.30
CA ASP A 124 1.08 6.88 16.26
C ASP A 124 0.61 5.94 15.14
N VAL A 125 1.41 5.72 14.09
CA VAL A 125 1.09 4.74 13.02
C VAL A 125 1.01 3.34 13.62
N ILE A 126 1.99 2.98 14.46
CA ILE A 126 2.08 1.69 15.15
C ILE A 126 0.89 1.53 16.09
N LYS A 127 0.62 2.54 16.91
CA LYS A 127 -0.52 2.56 17.82
C LYS A 127 -1.84 2.35 17.06
N MET A 128 -2.11 3.17 16.05
CA MET A 128 -3.35 3.09 15.26
C MET A 128 -3.49 1.77 14.51
N ALA A 129 -2.40 1.20 14.00
CA ALA A 129 -2.43 -0.10 13.36
C ALA A 129 -2.85 -1.21 14.34
N ARG A 130 -2.32 -1.23 15.57
CA ARG A 130 -2.74 -2.20 16.61
C ARG A 130 -4.22 -2.06 16.95
N GLU A 131 -4.66 -0.82 17.17
CA GLU A 131 -6.05 -0.53 17.52
C GLU A 131 -7.02 -0.95 16.41
N CYS A 132 -6.65 -0.75 15.15
CA CYS A 132 -7.43 -1.24 14.00
C CYS A 132 -7.46 -2.76 13.93
N GLN A 133 -6.32 -3.43 14.14
CA GLN A 133 -6.25 -4.89 14.11
C GLN A 133 -7.09 -5.55 15.22
N GLN A 134 -7.27 -4.87 16.37
CA GLN A 134 -8.09 -5.36 17.47
C GLN A 134 -9.59 -5.11 17.26
N ARG A 135 -9.97 -3.98 16.65
CA ARG A 135 -11.38 -3.58 16.47
C ARG A 135 -12.03 -4.11 15.20
N PHE A 136 -11.25 -4.40 14.16
CA PHE A 136 -11.79 -4.84 12.87
C PHE A 136 -11.49 -6.30 12.57
N LYS A 137 -12.42 -6.97 11.86
CA LYS A 137 -12.19 -8.31 11.32
C LYS A 137 -11.31 -8.23 10.08
N ILE A 138 -10.03 -8.51 10.23
CA ILE A 138 -9.05 -8.46 9.12
C ILE A 138 -9.36 -9.57 8.11
N ALA A 139 -9.53 -9.19 6.85
CA ALA A 139 -9.65 -10.11 5.72
C ALA A 139 -8.27 -10.46 5.17
N HIS A 140 -7.38 -9.46 5.07
CA HIS A 140 -6.03 -9.63 4.58
C HIS A 140 -5.10 -8.57 5.18
N LEU A 141 -3.88 -8.95 5.54
CA LEU A 141 -2.87 -8.03 6.07
C LEU A 141 -1.72 -7.93 5.08
N PHE A 142 -1.57 -6.77 4.44
CA PHE A 142 -0.44 -6.50 3.56
C PHE A 142 0.81 -6.05 4.36
N GLY A 143 0.61 -5.45 5.54
CA GLY A 143 1.70 -4.97 6.38
C GLY A 143 2.31 -3.68 5.86
N THR A 144 3.63 -3.53 5.94
CA THR A 144 4.32 -2.34 5.41
C THR A 144 4.45 -2.42 3.89
N VAL A 145 3.71 -1.58 3.18
CA VAL A 145 3.72 -1.49 1.71
C VAL A 145 4.53 -0.27 1.28
N GLY A 146 5.44 -0.50 0.32
CA GLY A 146 6.32 0.49 -0.34
C GLY A 146 5.79 0.95 -1.71
N SER A 147 6.68 1.43 -2.58
CA SER A 147 6.39 1.72 -3.99
C SER A 147 6.20 0.43 -4.81
N GLY A 148 5.09 -0.28 -4.58
CA GLY A 148 4.72 -1.54 -5.25
C GLY A 148 4.05 -2.55 -4.31
N ARG A 149 3.06 -3.30 -4.82
CA ARG A 149 2.38 -4.41 -4.11
C ARG A 149 3.08 -5.76 -4.31
N ASP A 150 4.40 -5.78 -4.46
CA ASP A 150 5.10 -7.06 -4.47
C ASP A 150 5.08 -7.64 -3.06
N ALA A 151 4.26 -8.69 -2.91
CA ALA A 151 4.11 -9.51 -1.72
C ALA A 151 5.46 -10.17 -1.37
N THR A 152 6.35 -9.39 -0.76
CA THR A 152 7.65 -9.86 -0.31
C THR A 152 7.46 -10.41 1.09
N ARG A 153 7.23 -11.73 1.13
CA ARG A 153 7.15 -12.58 2.32
C ARG A 153 8.30 -12.28 3.30
N GLY A 154 7.99 -12.21 4.60
CA GLY A 154 8.96 -12.05 5.69
C GLY A 154 8.64 -10.92 6.67
N ASP A 155 9.69 -10.35 7.27
CA ASP A 155 9.75 -9.34 8.35
C ASP A 155 8.87 -8.08 8.20
N LYS A 156 8.18 -7.90 7.06
CA LYS A 156 7.24 -6.80 6.78
C LYS A 156 5.90 -6.89 7.52
N MET A 157 5.63 -8.02 8.17
CA MET A 157 4.43 -8.23 9.01
C MET A 157 4.63 -7.80 10.48
N SER A 158 5.84 -7.39 10.88
CA SER A 158 6.12 -6.91 12.23
C SER A 158 5.90 -5.41 12.34
N LEU A 159 5.01 -5.00 13.26
CA LEU A 159 4.77 -3.60 13.59
C LEU A 159 6.01 -2.92 14.19
N ASP A 160 6.83 -3.67 14.93
CA ASP A 160 8.00 -3.13 15.63
C ASP A 160 9.16 -2.84 14.67
N ILE A 161 9.17 -3.47 13.49
CA ILE A 161 10.15 -3.25 12.41
C ILE A 161 9.72 -2.06 11.52
N HIS A 162 8.43 -1.73 11.47
CA HIS A 162 7.92 -0.55 10.76
C HIS A 162 8.56 0.77 11.27
N GLY A 163 8.94 0.84 12.54
CA GLY A 163 9.60 2.01 13.13
C GLY A 163 11.13 2.09 12.92
N ARG A 164 11.78 1.02 12.42
CA ARG A 164 13.25 0.97 12.26
C ARG A 164 13.63 1.08 10.77
N GLY A 165 14.72 1.79 10.48
CA GLY A 165 15.12 2.28 9.14
C GLY A 165 15.46 1.22 8.07
N PRO A 166 15.94 1.63 6.88
CA PRO A 166 15.98 0.78 5.68
C PRO A 166 17.17 -0.20 5.62
N TRP A 167 16.94 -1.31 4.90
CA TRP A 167 17.88 -2.41 4.58
C TRP A 167 18.81 -2.05 3.42
N ARG A 168 20.02 -2.64 3.36
CA ARG A 168 21.02 -2.49 2.28
C ARG A 168 21.20 -3.79 1.52
N SER A 169 21.26 -3.76 0.19
CA SER A 169 21.94 -4.79 -0.60
C SER A 169 23.14 -4.19 -1.34
N LYS A 170 24.26 -4.92 -1.35
CA LYS A 170 25.33 -4.78 -2.34
C LYS A 170 25.33 -6.04 -3.17
N ASP A 171 25.74 -5.96 -4.43
CA ASP A 171 26.39 -7.11 -5.05
C ASP A 171 27.91 -6.97 -5.03
N GLN A 172 28.56 -8.10 -5.25
CA GLN A 172 30.00 -8.34 -5.21
C GLN A 172 30.69 -8.01 -6.55
N TYR A 173 29.97 -7.44 -7.53
CA TYR A 173 30.46 -7.25 -8.90
C TYR A 173 30.20 -5.87 -9.54
N GLY A 174 29.54 -4.93 -8.86
CA GLY A 174 29.71 -3.50 -9.18
C GLY A 174 29.24 -3.07 -10.59
N SER A 175 28.00 -3.35 -10.97
CA SER A 175 27.12 -2.64 -11.94
C SER A 175 25.88 -3.51 -12.13
N ASP A 176 24.61 -3.08 -12.04
CA ASP A 176 23.94 -1.86 -12.51
C ASP A 176 23.13 -1.12 -11.43
N GLU A 177 22.88 0.17 -11.66
CA GLU A 177 22.09 1.07 -10.80
C GLU A 177 20.66 0.57 -10.53
N TYR A 178 20.47 -0.15 -9.43
CA TYR A 178 19.17 -0.23 -8.74
C TYR A 178 19.21 0.67 -7.51
N TRP A 179 18.83 1.93 -7.70
CA TRP A 179 18.51 2.81 -6.57
C TRP A 179 17.17 2.34 -5.98
N GLN A 180 17.26 1.55 -4.91
CA GLN A 180 16.09 1.12 -4.15
C GLN A 180 15.44 2.36 -3.52
N HIS A 181 14.33 2.80 -4.10
CA HIS A 181 13.43 3.75 -3.47
C HIS A 181 13.09 3.20 -2.08
N SER A 182 13.48 3.89 -1.01
CA SER A 182 12.83 3.72 0.28
C SER A 182 11.43 4.33 0.14
N GLY A 183 10.57 3.61 -0.58
CA GLY A 183 9.25 4.09 -0.98
C GLY A 183 8.37 4.36 0.23
N TYR A 184 7.32 5.14 -0.02
CA TYR A 184 6.16 5.34 0.85
C TYR A 184 5.99 4.24 1.89
N ARG A 185 6.11 4.54 3.18
CA ARG A 185 5.83 3.57 4.24
C ARG A 185 4.39 3.79 4.71
N SER A 186 3.51 2.88 4.33
CA SER A 186 2.18 2.79 4.95
C SER A 186 1.91 1.39 5.41
N TRP A 187 1.18 1.31 6.52
CA TRP A 187 0.60 0.07 6.98
C TRP A 187 -0.73 -0.15 6.27
N GLN A 188 -0.86 -1.24 5.52
CA GLN A 188 -2.05 -1.53 4.74
C GLN A 188 -2.71 -2.83 5.21
N MET A 189 -4.03 -2.78 5.36
CA MET A 189 -4.86 -3.94 5.67
C MET A 189 -6.18 -3.86 4.93
N VAL A 190 -6.80 -5.01 4.68
CA VAL A 190 -8.16 -5.13 4.17
C VAL A 190 -9.02 -5.72 5.27
N ILE A 191 -10.13 -5.06 5.59
CA ILE A 191 -11.10 -5.51 6.57
C ILE A 191 -12.35 -6.04 5.90
N ASN A 192 -13.00 -7.01 6.54
CA ASN A 192 -14.36 -7.41 6.19
C ASN A 192 -15.33 -6.46 6.89
N TRP A 193 -16.30 -5.96 6.13
CA TRP A 193 -17.38 -5.12 6.61
C TRP A 193 -18.74 -5.80 6.45
N GLU A 194 -19.74 -5.26 7.15
CA GLU A 194 -21.13 -5.68 7.05
C GLU A 194 -21.62 -5.69 5.59
N GLY A 195 -22.50 -6.63 5.24
CA GLY A 195 -23.00 -6.78 3.86
C GLY A 195 -22.01 -7.43 2.89
N GLY A 196 -20.92 -8.04 3.39
CA GLY A 196 -19.92 -8.73 2.56
C GLY A 196 -18.96 -7.79 1.83
N PHE A 197 -18.98 -6.50 2.16
CA PHE A 197 -18.06 -5.51 1.62
C PHE A 197 -16.67 -5.66 2.22
N ARG A 198 -15.66 -5.24 1.46
CA ARG A 198 -14.27 -5.14 1.92
C ARG A 198 -13.80 -3.72 1.80
N VAL A 199 -13.00 -3.30 2.79
CA VAL A 199 -12.47 -1.94 2.85
C VAL A 199 -10.97 -2.00 3.11
N GLU A 200 -10.19 -1.32 2.28
CA GLU A 200 -8.76 -1.14 2.49
C GLU A 200 -8.52 0.02 3.46
N ILE A 201 -7.80 -0.23 4.54
CA ILE A 201 -7.33 0.79 5.48
C ILE A 201 -5.83 0.97 5.27
N GLN A 202 -5.44 2.20 4.96
CA GLN A 202 -4.04 2.62 4.82
C GLN A 202 -3.71 3.59 5.96
N ILE A 203 -2.69 3.28 6.75
CA ILE A 203 -2.24 4.09 7.88
C ILE A 203 -0.83 4.56 7.59
N GLY A 204 -0.60 5.87 7.67
CA GLY A 204 0.71 6.48 7.48
C GLY A 204 0.71 7.88 8.08
N THR A 205 1.84 8.58 7.99
CA THR A 205 1.86 9.98 8.40
C THR A 205 1.17 10.85 7.36
N VAL A 206 0.74 12.05 7.75
CA VAL A 206 0.22 13.05 6.80
C VAL A 206 1.27 13.40 5.73
N VAL A 207 2.55 13.43 6.12
CA VAL A 207 3.67 13.74 5.21
C VAL A 207 3.85 12.63 4.17
N SER A 208 3.89 11.37 4.60
CA SER A 208 4.06 10.24 3.68
C SER A 208 2.87 10.08 2.75
N GLN A 209 1.65 10.33 3.22
CA GLN A 209 0.45 10.31 2.39
C GLN A 209 0.43 11.44 1.35
N ALA A 210 0.82 12.65 1.73
CA ALA A 210 0.91 13.77 0.79
C ALA A 210 1.90 13.47 -0.34
N TRP A 211 3.08 12.93 0.00
CA TRP A 211 4.07 12.52 -0.99
C TRP A 211 3.55 11.41 -1.92
N ALA A 212 2.94 10.36 -1.35
CA ALA A 212 2.42 9.24 -2.13
C ALA A 212 1.32 9.66 -3.12
N GLU A 213 0.47 10.61 -2.74
CA GLU A 213 -0.56 11.14 -3.62
C GLU A 213 0.06 11.93 -4.80
N ILE A 214 1.10 12.74 -4.54
CA ILE A 214 1.83 13.46 -5.60
C ILE A 214 2.52 12.47 -6.54
N GLN A 215 3.25 11.49 -6.00
CA GLN A 215 3.94 10.49 -6.80
C GLN A 215 2.95 9.71 -7.68
N HIS A 216 1.81 9.28 -7.11
CA HIS A 216 0.80 8.53 -7.83
C HIS A 216 0.18 9.37 -8.95
N ASN A 217 -0.10 10.65 -8.71
CA ASN A 217 -0.67 11.51 -9.74
C ASN A 217 0.34 11.84 -10.84
N VAL A 218 1.59 12.14 -10.50
CA VAL A 218 2.61 12.58 -11.49
C VAL A 218 3.22 11.41 -12.26
N ILE A 219 3.60 10.32 -11.59
CA ILE A 219 4.33 9.20 -12.21
C ILE A 219 3.39 8.13 -12.76
N TYR A 220 2.33 7.80 -12.00
CA TYR A 220 1.45 6.68 -12.35
C TYR A 220 0.28 7.13 -13.24
N LYS A 221 -0.50 8.14 -12.83
CA LYS A 221 -1.64 8.61 -13.63
C LYS A 221 -1.24 9.38 -14.88
N ARG A 222 -0.08 10.05 -14.89
CA ARG A 222 0.44 10.83 -16.03
C ARG A 222 -0.65 11.73 -16.65
N PRO A 223 -1.15 12.73 -15.92
CA PRO A 223 -2.15 13.65 -16.45
C PRO A 223 -1.68 14.22 -17.79
N ASP A 224 -2.62 14.40 -18.71
CA ASP A 224 -2.39 14.95 -20.05
C ASP A 224 -1.43 14.12 -20.94
N ASN A 225 -1.33 12.81 -20.70
CA ASN A 225 -0.38 11.91 -21.37
C ASN A 225 1.10 12.36 -21.23
N MET A 226 1.40 13.16 -20.21
CA MET A 226 2.74 13.67 -19.98
C MET A 226 3.70 12.52 -19.65
N MET A 227 4.81 12.45 -20.38
CA MET A 227 5.91 11.55 -20.04
C MET A 227 6.71 12.12 -18.87
N SER A 228 6.76 11.38 -17.76
CA SER A 228 7.58 11.74 -16.60
C SER A 228 9.05 11.78 -17.00
N THR A 229 9.67 12.96 -16.95
CA THR A 229 11.09 13.11 -17.27
C THR A 229 11.98 12.51 -16.16
N PRO A 230 13.23 12.12 -16.46
CA PRO A 230 14.18 11.68 -15.44
C PRO A 230 14.37 12.73 -14.33
N THR A 231 14.32 14.02 -14.68
CA THR A 231 14.41 15.11 -13.70
C THR A 231 13.22 15.14 -12.75
N MET A 232 11.99 14.97 -13.25
CA MET A 232 10.80 14.89 -12.39
C MET A 232 10.87 13.71 -11.42
N LYS A 233 11.34 12.55 -11.89
CA LYS A 233 11.55 11.37 -11.04
C LYS A 233 12.55 11.68 -9.91
N ARG A 234 13.72 12.24 -10.25
CA ARG A 234 14.71 12.67 -9.25
C ARG A 234 14.18 13.70 -8.25
N MET A 235 13.35 14.64 -8.70
CA MET A 235 12.72 15.62 -7.80
C MET A 235 11.74 14.95 -6.83
N ILE A 236 10.90 14.03 -7.32
CA ILE A 236 9.98 13.26 -6.48
C ILE A 236 10.76 12.42 -5.46
N ASP A 237 11.88 11.81 -5.87
CA ASP A 237 12.75 11.07 -4.96
C ASP A 237 13.41 11.97 -3.90
N ALA A 238 13.86 13.16 -4.28
CA ALA A 238 14.39 14.13 -3.33
C ALA A 238 13.34 14.57 -2.29
N ILE A 239 12.09 14.79 -2.73
CA ILE A 239 10.97 15.12 -1.82
C ILE A 239 10.70 13.93 -0.88
N ASN A 240 10.83 12.68 -1.35
CA ASN A 240 10.69 11.51 -0.49
C ASN A 240 11.76 11.50 0.62
N GLY A 241 13.01 11.79 0.25
CA GLY A 241 14.11 11.92 1.21
C GLY A 241 13.80 12.96 2.30
N LEU A 242 13.27 14.12 1.91
CA LEU A 242 12.84 15.17 2.85
C LEU A 242 11.67 14.73 3.74
N ALA A 243 10.69 14.03 3.18
CA ALA A 243 9.57 13.47 3.93
C ALA A 243 10.07 12.48 5.01
N MET A 244 10.97 11.57 4.64
CA MET A 244 11.57 10.63 5.58
C MET A 244 12.41 11.33 6.66
N THR A 245 13.22 12.33 6.28
CA THR A 245 13.99 13.12 7.25
C THR A 245 13.06 13.83 8.24
N THR A 246 11.93 14.34 7.76
CA THR A 246 10.91 14.97 8.61
C THR A 246 10.35 13.97 9.62
N GLU A 247 9.99 12.75 9.19
CA GLU A 247 9.49 11.70 10.09
C GLU A 247 10.54 11.30 11.15
N ILE A 248 11.80 11.18 10.76
CA ILE A 248 12.89 10.86 11.70
C ILE A 248 13.01 11.97 12.76
N ILE A 249 13.09 13.23 12.33
CA ILE A 249 13.21 14.37 13.26
C ILE A 249 12.00 14.48 14.17
N LEU A 250 10.78 14.24 13.67
CA LEU A 250 9.56 14.23 14.49
C LEU A 250 9.60 13.12 15.55
N SER A 251 10.12 11.95 15.20
CA SER A 251 10.26 10.82 16.14
C SER A 251 11.27 11.14 17.26
N GLU A 252 12.42 11.72 16.90
CA GLU A 252 13.45 12.16 17.86
C GLU A 252 12.94 13.28 18.76
N LEU A 253 12.20 14.24 18.19
CA LEU A 253 11.59 15.35 18.94
C LEU A 253 10.61 14.81 19.99
N GLU A 254 9.75 13.86 19.62
CA GLU A 254 8.81 13.22 20.54
C GLU A 254 9.54 12.51 21.69
N GLN A 255 10.58 11.74 21.37
CA GLN A 255 11.38 11.02 22.37
C GLN A 255 12.09 11.99 23.34
N SER A 256 12.58 13.11 22.82
CA SER A 256 13.20 14.17 23.62
C SER A 256 12.18 14.86 24.55
N ILE A 257 10.97 15.16 24.05
CA ILE A 257 9.87 15.72 24.85
C ILE A 257 9.49 14.77 25.99
N GLU A 258 9.36 13.47 25.70
CA GLU A 258 9.01 12.47 26.71
C GLU A 258 10.09 12.35 27.80
N THR A 259 11.36 12.32 27.39
CA THR A 259 12.50 12.33 28.32
C THR A 259 12.50 13.60 29.20
N ALA A 260 12.17 14.76 28.63
CA ALA A 260 12.09 16.01 29.37
C ALA A 260 10.94 16.00 30.40
N LYS A 261 9.77 15.46 30.05
CA LYS A 261 8.63 15.27 30.96
C LYS A 261 9.01 14.39 32.15
N GLN A 262 9.65 13.25 31.89
CA GLN A 262 10.09 12.32 32.94
C GLN A 262 11.08 12.98 33.90
N LYS A 263 12.07 13.72 33.37
CA LYS A 263 13.03 14.49 34.20
C LYS A 263 12.33 15.55 35.06
N ALA A 264 11.35 16.26 34.51
CA ALA A 264 10.58 17.26 35.25
C ALA A 264 9.75 16.62 36.38
N GLN A 265 9.16 15.46 36.12
CA GLN A 265 8.39 14.72 37.12
C GLN A 265 9.28 14.19 38.25
N LEU A 266 10.46 13.65 37.92
CA LEU A 266 11.44 13.23 38.92
C LEU A 266 11.88 14.40 39.81
N ARG A 267 12.16 15.58 39.23
CA ARG A 267 12.52 16.78 40.01
C ARG A 267 11.43 17.17 41.02
N ARG A 268 10.16 17.18 40.59
CA ARG A 268 9.02 17.48 41.48
C ARG A 268 8.93 16.51 42.65
N ILE A 269 9.07 15.20 42.39
CA ILE A 269 9.04 14.17 43.43
C ILE A 269 10.19 14.37 44.43
N THR A 270 11.40 14.65 43.95
CA THR A 270 12.56 14.91 44.82
C THR A 270 12.35 16.17 45.67
N GLU A 271 11.81 17.25 45.10
CA GLU A 271 11.51 18.49 45.81
C GLU A 271 10.42 18.30 46.88
N GLU A 272 9.38 17.51 46.60
CA GLU A 272 8.32 17.16 47.56
C GLU A 272 8.83 16.27 48.70
N GLN A 273 9.80 15.39 48.43
CA GLN A 273 10.44 14.56 49.46
C GLN A 273 11.39 15.35 50.37
N TYR A 274 12.02 16.41 49.85
CA TYR A 274 12.94 17.25 50.63
C TYR A 274 12.22 18.31 51.47
N ASN A 275 10.97 18.64 51.13
CA ASN A 275 10.13 19.62 51.82
C ASN A 275 9.18 18.98 52.87
N ARG A 276 9.36 17.69 53.20
CA ARG A 276 8.68 16.97 54.29
C ARG A 276 9.67 16.63 55.40
#